data_AF-A0A5B9YH12-F1
#
_entry.id   AF-A0A5B9YH12-F1
#
_cell.length_a   1.000
_cell.length_b   1.000
_cell.length_c   1.000
_cell.angle_alpha   90.00
_cell.angle_beta   90.00
_cell.angle_gamma   90.00
#
_symmetry.space_group_name_H-M   'P 1'
#
loop_
_entity.id
_entity.type
_entity.pdbx_description
1 polymer ?
#
loop_
_entity_poly.entity_id
_entity_poly.type
_entity_poly.pdbx_seq_one_letter_code
_entity_poly.pdbx_strand_id
1 'polypeptide(L)'
;MKNDLDYINQTSGESIKKSKNIIIVLCIIIVMLLAIIALQNIKKAPYDERLDELLSDEVEIEKKWLINPKTIPFDLSEAVVFQLEQTYINFSPEMRVRKINDGEQYTFTLKYDMTSDGIKRNEIDIQITKEEYEKLVAKQEGNSIQKMRYQLLVDGELVAIDLFEGDLEGLAYMEIEFLNMEEATAFATPEWVIADVTDDVRYKNGHLARYGIPKLDR
;
A
#
# COMPACT_ATOMS: atom_id res chain seq x y z
N MET A 1 13.09 -6.22 -71.34
CA MET A 1 12.76 -7.57 -70.82
C MET A 1 13.75 -8.08 -69.77
N LYS A 2 15.07 -8.21 -70.01
CA LYS A 2 16.00 -8.67 -68.94
C LYS A 2 16.16 -7.63 -67.80
N ASN A 3 16.27 -6.35 -68.15
CA ASN A 3 16.45 -5.26 -67.18
C ASN A 3 15.22 -4.96 -66.29
N ASP A 4 14.00 -5.24 -66.77
CA ASP A 4 12.76 -4.95 -66.03
C ASP A 4 12.53 -5.98 -64.90
N LEU A 5 12.92 -7.25 -65.14
CA LEU A 5 12.90 -8.31 -64.13
C LEU A 5 13.94 -8.08 -63.04
N ASP A 6 15.13 -7.59 -63.39
CA ASP A 6 16.20 -7.30 -62.42
C ASP A 6 15.81 -6.14 -61.47
N TYR A 7 15.13 -5.11 -61.98
CA TYR A 7 14.64 -3.98 -61.16
C TYR A 7 13.52 -4.38 -60.19
N ILE A 8 12.59 -5.24 -60.63
CA ILE A 8 11.50 -5.78 -59.78
C ILE A 8 12.07 -6.73 -58.71
N ASN A 9 13.08 -7.54 -59.05
CA ASN A 9 13.76 -8.41 -58.08
C ASN A 9 14.58 -7.61 -57.04
N GLN A 10 15.16 -6.47 -57.44
CA GLN A 10 15.91 -5.60 -56.52
C GLN A 10 14.98 -4.85 -55.56
N THR A 11 13.88 -4.26 -56.05
CA THR A 11 12.89 -3.55 -55.24
C THR A 11 12.11 -4.49 -54.31
N SER A 12 11.77 -5.71 -54.76
CA SER A 12 11.18 -6.74 -53.90
C SER A 12 12.16 -7.23 -52.82
N GLY A 13 13.44 -7.42 -53.16
CA GLY A 13 14.50 -7.76 -52.21
C GLY A 13 14.71 -6.69 -51.12
N GLU A 14 14.70 -5.41 -51.49
CA GLU A 14 14.78 -4.29 -50.53
C GLU A 14 13.54 -4.21 -49.62
N SER A 15 12.35 -4.41 -50.17
CA SER A 15 11.10 -4.47 -49.40
C SER A 15 11.10 -5.63 -48.38
N ILE A 16 11.56 -6.81 -48.79
CA ILE A 16 11.72 -7.99 -47.92
C ILE A 16 12.79 -7.74 -46.85
N LYS A 17 13.89 -7.04 -47.18
CA LYS A 17 14.94 -6.71 -46.20
C LYS A 17 14.44 -5.68 -45.17
N LYS A 18 13.67 -4.69 -45.62
CA LYS A 18 13.04 -3.69 -44.74
C LYS A 18 11.99 -4.32 -43.82
N SER A 19 11.16 -5.24 -44.33
CA SER A 19 10.18 -5.96 -43.51
C SER A 19 10.85 -6.89 -42.49
N LYS A 20 11.92 -7.61 -42.87
CA LYS A 20 12.74 -8.39 -41.93
C LYS A 20 13.35 -7.52 -40.83
N ASN A 21 13.88 -6.34 -41.17
CA ASN A 21 14.42 -5.40 -40.19
C ASN A 21 13.35 -4.89 -39.22
N ILE A 22 12.14 -4.59 -39.72
CA ILE A 22 11.01 -4.19 -38.87
C ILE A 22 10.61 -5.31 -37.90
N ILE A 23 10.54 -6.56 -38.39
CA ILE A 23 10.24 -7.73 -37.56
C ILE A 23 11.31 -7.93 -36.48
N ILE A 24 12.60 -7.80 -36.83
CA ILE A 24 13.70 -7.91 -35.88
C ILE A 24 13.60 -6.82 -34.80
N VAL A 25 13.33 -5.57 -35.17
CA VAL A 25 13.18 -4.46 -34.21
C VAL A 25 11.99 -4.70 -33.28
N LEU A 26 10.85 -5.16 -33.81
CA LEU A 26 9.67 -5.46 -32.99
C LEU A 26 9.95 -6.61 -32.01
N CYS A 27 10.64 -7.67 -32.45
CA CYS A 27 11.07 -8.76 -31.57
C CYS A 27 11.99 -8.26 -30.44
N ILE A 28 12.93 -7.36 -30.73
CA ILE A 28 13.80 -6.77 -29.70
C ILE A 28 12.98 -5.98 -28.68
N ILE A 29 12.04 -5.15 -29.13
CA ILE A 29 11.17 -4.37 -28.23
C ILE A 29 10.34 -5.30 -27.33
N ILE A 30 9.75 -6.37 -27.89
CA ILE A 30 8.98 -7.35 -27.12
C ILE A 30 9.87 -8.04 -26.08
N VAL A 31 11.07 -8.47 -26.45
CA VAL A 31 12.02 -9.10 -25.50
C VAL A 31 12.42 -8.11 -24.40
N MET A 32 12.68 -6.86 -24.73
CA MET A 32 12.96 -5.82 -23.73
C MET A 32 11.78 -5.58 -22.80
N LEU A 33 10.56 -5.51 -23.33
CA LEU A 33 9.34 -5.36 -22.54
C LEU A 33 9.13 -6.55 -21.59
N LEU A 34 9.30 -7.78 -22.09
CA LEU A 34 9.21 -8.99 -21.28
C LEU A 34 10.30 -9.03 -20.20
N ALA A 35 11.51 -8.58 -20.51
CA ALA A 35 12.59 -8.47 -19.53
C ALA A 35 12.26 -7.42 -18.44
N ILE A 36 11.67 -6.29 -18.82
CA ILE A 36 11.21 -5.26 -17.87
C ILE A 36 10.11 -5.82 -16.96
N ILE A 37 9.09 -6.50 -17.52
CA ILE A 37 8.02 -7.14 -16.75
C ILE A 37 8.59 -8.21 -15.81
N ALA A 38 9.51 -9.05 -16.30
CA ALA A 38 10.17 -10.06 -15.47
C ALA A 38 10.97 -9.43 -14.32
N LEU A 39 11.72 -8.35 -14.59
CA LEU A 39 12.46 -7.61 -13.57
C LEU A 39 11.52 -6.98 -12.53
N GLN A 40 10.37 -6.43 -12.97
CA GLN A 40 9.35 -5.89 -12.06
C GLN A 40 8.77 -6.99 -11.16
N ASN A 41 8.44 -8.15 -11.72
CA ASN A 41 7.95 -9.29 -10.95
C ASN A 41 8.99 -9.80 -9.94
N ILE A 42 10.26 -9.88 -10.32
CA ILE A 42 11.35 -10.28 -9.41
C ILE A 42 11.48 -9.28 -8.26
N LYS A 43 11.38 -7.98 -8.53
CA LYS A 43 11.39 -6.94 -7.48
C LYS A 43 10.18 -7.01 -6.56
N LYS A 44 9.01 -7.41 -7.08
CA LYS A 44 7.76 -7.51 -6.31
C LYS A 44 7.67 -8.78 -5.47
N ALA A 45 8.32 -9.87 -5.85
CA ALA A 45 8.22 -11.15 -5.15
C ALA A 45 8.54 -11.06 -3.65
N PRO A 46 9.64 -10.41 -3.19
CA PRO A 46 9.90 -10.27 -1.75
C PRO A 46 8.83 -9.46 -1.00
N TYR A 47 8.21 -8.49 -1.67
CA TYR A 47 7.11 -7.71 -1.09
C TYR A 47 5.87 -8.60 -0.91
N ASP A 48 5.50 -9.35 -1.95
CA ASP A 48 4.32 -10.23 -1.92
C ASP A 48 4.51 -11.36 -0.89
N GLU A 49 5.71 -11.95 -0.83
CA GLU A 49 6.05 -12.98 0.18
C GLU A 49 5.92 -12.43 1.61
N ARG A 50 6.49 -11.25 1.91
CA ARG A 50 6.37 -10.64 3.25
C ARG A 50 4.93 -10.28 3.59
N LEU A 51 4.15 -9.82 2.62
CA LEU A 51 2.74 -9.51 2.81
C LEU A 51 1.93 -10.77 3.14
N ASP A 52 2.17 -11.86 2.40
CA ASP A 52 1.49 -13.15 2.63
C ASP A 52 1.82 -13.72 4.03
N GLU A 53 3.06 -13.57 4.51
CA GLU A 53 3.44 -13.97 5.87
C GLU A 53 2.66 -13.20 6.94
N LEU A 54 2.58 -11.87 6.80
CA LEU A 54 1.86 -11.01 7.75
C LEU A 54 0.36 -11.30 7.77
N LEU A 55 -0.24 -11.57 6.61
CA LEU A 55 -1.67 -11.88 6.48
C LEU A 55 -2.04 -13.30 6.93
N SER A 56 -1.06 -14.15 7.25
CA SER A 56 -1.30 -15.54 7.63
C SER A 56 -1.69 -15.72 9.11
N ASP A 57 -1.49 -14.70 9.94
CA ASP A 57 -1.88 -14.69 11.36
C ASP A 57 -3.13 -13.83 11.57
N GLU A 58 -3.95 -14.20 12.56
CA GLU A 58 -5.13 -13.44 12.97
C GLU A 58 -4.79 -12.38 14.03
N VAL A 59 -3.53 -12.37 14.51
CA VAL A 59 -3.01 -11.42 15.49
C VAL A 59 -2.13 -10.37 14.82
N GLU A 60 -2.55 -9.12 14.85
CA GLU A 60 -1.75 -7.97 14.41
C GLU A 60 -0.76 -7.56 15.51
N ILE A 61 0.51 -7.35 15.15
CA ILE A 61 1.56 -6.75 16.00
C ILE A 61 2.13 -5.54 15.25
N GLU A 62 1.81 -4.33 15.69
CA GLU A 62 2.14 -3.09 14.98
C GLU A 62 2.95 -2.13 15.86
N LYS A 63 3.95 -1.47 15.29
CA LYS A 63 4.56 -0.25 15.86
C LYS A 63 4.27 0.97 14.99
N LYS A 64 4.14 2.12 15.64
CA LYS A 64 3.67 3.36 15.02
C LYS A 64 4.47 4.56 15.47
N TRP A 65 4.85 5.38 14.50
CA TRP A 65 5.59 6.60 14.74
C TRP A 65 4.94 7.78 14.06
N LEU A 66 4.89 8.90 14.78
CA LEU A 66 4.58 10.20 14.21
C LEU A 66 5.78 10.68 13.38
N ILE A 67 5.56 11.17 12.17
CA ILE A 67 6.64 11.58 11.26
C ILE A 67 6.38 12.97 10.68
N ASN A 68 7.44 13.58 10.15
CA ASN A 68 7.33 14.78 9.31
C ASN A 68 7.39 14.36 7.83
N PRO A 69 6.32 14.60 7.03
CA PRO A 69 6.30 14.25 5.61
C PRO A 69 7.47 14.82 4.79
N LYS A 70 8.08 15.91 5.25
CA LYS A 70 9.19 16.58 4.54
C LYS A 70 10.55 15.94 4.78
N THR A 71 10.66 15.01 5.73
CA THR A 71 11.94 14.40 6.13
C THR A 71 11.93 12.89 6.00
N ILE A 72 10.98 12.33 5.24
CA ILE A 72 10.92 10.90 4.94
C ILE A 72 12.17 10.53 4.13
N PRO A 73 12.99 9.55 4.58
CA PRO A 73 14.24 9.18 3.90
C PRO A 73 14.04 8.16 2.78
N PHE A 74 12.79 7.81 2.45
CA PHE A 74 12.44 6.82 1.43
C PHE A 74 11.99 7.50 0.12
N ASP A 75 12.29 6.87 -1.01
CA ASP A 75 11.71 7.25 -2.30
C ASP A 75 10.30 6.65 -2.44
N LEU A 76 9.28 7.47 -2.18
CA LEU A 76 7.89 7.04 -2.24
C LEU A 76 7.40 6.74 -3.67
N SER A 77 8.18 7.06 -4.72
CA SER A 77 7.79 6.76 -6.11
C SER A 77 7.84 5.27 -6.44
N GLU A 78 8.58 4.48 -5.65
CA GLU A 78 8.63 3.02 -5.77
C GLU A 78 7.58 2.30 -4.90
N ALA A 79 6.77 3.05 -4.14
CA ALA A 79 5.79 2.48 -3.22
C ALA A 79 4.57 1.91 -3.94
N VAL A 80 3.98 0.87 -3.34
CA VAL A 80 2.58 0.52 -3.62
C VAL A 80 1.70 1.54 -2.93
N VAL A 81 0.84 2.22 -3.68
CA VAL A 81 0.05 3.34 -3.19
C VAL A 81 -1.41 2.94 -3.06
N PHE A 82 -2.01 3.26 -1.91
CA PHE A 82 -3.42 3.07 -1.66
C PHE A 82 -4.07 4.39 -1.25
N GLN A 83 -5.15 4.76 -1.93
CA GLN A 83 -6.05 5.80 -1.43
C GLN A 83 -7.08 5.13 -0.53
N LEU A 84 -7.08 5.47 0.75
CA LEU A 84 -7.89 4.82 1.77
C LEU A 84 -8.92 5.79 2.33
N GLU A 85 -10.20 5.43 2.23
CA GLU A 85 -11.29 6.08 2.95
C GLU A 85 -11.90 5.07 3.90
N GLN A 86 -11.86 5.34 5.20
CA GLN A 86 -12.35 4.42 6.21
C GLN A 86 -13.37 5.06 7.14
N THR A 87 -14.41 4.31 7.44
CA THR A 87 -15.56 4.73 8.23
C THR A 87 -15.79 3.72 9.35
N TYR A 88 -15.97 4.22 10.57
CA TYR A 88 -16.20 3.40 11.75
C TYR A 88 -17.70 3.14 11.93
N ILE A 89 -18.05 1.88 12.20
CA ILE A 89 -19.42 1.44 12.46
C ILE A 89 -19.66 1.28 13.97
N ASN A 90 -18.58 0.92 14.69
CA ASN A 90 -18.52 0.84 16.13
C ASN A 90 -17.05 0.96 16.61
N PHE A 91 -16.84 1.40 17.85
CA PHE A 91 -15.51 1.55 18.44
C PHE A 91 -15.15 0.51 19.51
N SER A 92 -16.12 -0.31 19.98
CA SER A 92 -15.89 -1.32 21.02
C SER A 92 -16.93 -2.45 20.95
N PRO A 93 -16.63 -3.55 20.22
CA PRO A 93 -15.40 -3.81 19.48
C PRO A 93 -15.27 -2.87 18.26
N GLU A 94 -14.03 -2.67 17.78
CA GLU A 94 -13.83 -1.80 16.62
C GLU A 94 -14.34 -2.50 15.37
N MET A 95 -15.33 -1.90 14.72
CA MET A 95 -15.85 -2.33 13.42
C MET A 95 -15.66 -1.18 12.45
N ARG A 96 -15.00 -1.45 11.33
CA ARG A 96 -14.65 -0.45 10.33
C ARG A 96 -14.95 -0.98 8.94
N VAL A 97 -15.47 -0.13 8.09
CA VAL A 97 -15.52 -0.38 6.64
C VAL A 97 -14.54 0.55 5.94
N ARG A 98 -13.92 0.06 4.87
CA ARG A 98 -12.91 0.81 4.11
C ARG A 98 -13.20 0.70 2.61
N LYS A 99 -13.15 1.83 1.92
CA LYS A 99 -13.12 1.97 0.47
C LYS A 99 -11.67 2.23 0.05
N ILE A 100 -11.20 1.51 -0.97
CA ILE A 100 -9.80 1.57 -1.44
C ILE A 100 -9.80 2.00 -2.91
N ASN A 101 -8.87 2.89 -3.28
CA ASN A 101 -8.61 3.36 -4.65
C ASN A 101 -9.90 3.78 -5.38
N ASP A 102 -10.58 4.78 -4.83
CA ASP A 102 -11.87 5.26 -5.34
C ASP A 102 -12.93 4.16 -5.59
N GLY A 103 -12.88 3.07 -4.82
CA GLY A 103 -13.92 2.03 -4.82
C GLY A 103 -13.64 0.86 -5.75
N GLU A 104 -12.38 0.65 -6.13
CA GLU A 104 -11.92 -0.61 -6.71
C GLU A 104 -12.11 -1.78 -5.75
N GLN A 105 -11.96 -1.56 -4.43
CA GLN A 105 -12.14 -2.58 -3.40
C GLN A 105 -12.81 -2.01 -2.15
N TYR A 106 -13.44 -2.90 -1.38
CA TYR A 106 -14.08 -2.58 -0.11
C TYR A 106 -13.78 -3.67 0.92
N THR A 107 -13.44 -3.28 2.15
CA THR A 107 -13.23 -4.24 3.23
C THR A 107 -14.07 -3.91 4.45
N PHE A 108 -14.40 -4.94 5.23
CA PHE A 108 -14.90 -4.84 6.59
C PHE A 108 -13.87 -5.44 7.53
N THR A 109 -13.52 -4.69 8.57
CA THR A 109 -12.59 -5.07 9.60
C THR A 109 -13.32 -5.16 10.94
N LEU A 110 -13.16 -6.27 11.65
CA LEU A 110 -13.52 -6.40 13.07
C LEU A 110 -12.23 -6.60 13.87
N LYS A 111 -11.93 -5.67 14.78
CA LYS A 111 -10.82 -5.82 15.72
C LYS A 111 -11.31 -6.00 17.16
N TYR A 112 -10.93 -7.10 17.80
CA TYR A 112 -11.38 -7.51 19.13
C TYR A 112 -10.21 -7.99 20.01
N ASP A 113 -10.47 -8.16 21.31
CA ASP A 113 -9.51 -8.69 22.30
C ASP A 113 -8.11 -8.05 22.25
N MET A 114 -8.06 -6.72 22.41
CA MET A 114 -6.78 -6.00 22.56
C MET A 114 -6.08 -6.42 23.86
N THR A 115 -4.79 -6.75 23.78
CA THR A 115 -3.97 -7.01 24.96
C THR A 115 -3.74 -5.75 25.80
N SER A 116 -3.40 -5.92 27.08
CA SER A 116 -3.22 -4.79 28.01
C SER A 116 -2.08 -3.85 27.63
N ASP A 117 -1.11 -4.32 26.84
CA ASP A 117 0.00 -3.53 26.30
C ASP A 117 -0.34 -2.82 24.99
N GLY A 118 -1.51 -3.08 24.38
CA GLY A 118 -1.99 -2.36 23.19
C GLY A 118 -1.28 -2.71 21.87
N ILE A 119 -0.37 -3.69 21.92
CA ILE A 119 0.46 -4.11 20.77
C ILE A 119 -0.20 -5.23 19.98
N LYS A 120 -0.94 -6.14 20.66
CA LYS A 120 -1.60 -7.27 20.02
C LYS A 120 -3.09 -7.09 19.95
N ARG A 121 -3.66 -7.41 18.79
CA ARG A 121 -5.10 -7.41 18.59
C ARG A 121 -5.51 -8.50 17.63
N ASN A 122 -6.61 -9.18 17.94
CA ASN A 122 -7.22 -10.06 16.96
C ASN A 122 -7.91 -9.20 15.89
N GLU A 123 -7.66 -9.50 14.63
CA GLU A 123 -8.22 -8.80 13.48
C GLU A 123 -8.79 -9.78 12.48
N ILE A 124 -10.05 -9.53 12.09
CA ILE A 124 -10.68 -10.19 10.97
C ILE A 124 -10.90 -9.14 9.90
N ASP A 125 -10.21 -9.28 8.78
CA ASP A 125 -10.36 -8.43 7.61
C ASP A 125 -10.97 -9.25 6.45
N ILE A 126 -12.14 -8.81 5.97
CA ILE A 126 -12.85 -9.49 4.88
C ILE A 126 -13.18 -8.52 3.75
N GLN A 127 -13.10 -9.01 2.52
CA GLN A 127 -13.59 -8.31 1.35
C GLN A 127 -15.12 -8.27 1.38
N ILE A 128 -15.69 -7.10 1.08
CA ILE A 128 -17.13 -6.90 0.98
C ILE A 128 -17.48 -6.28 -0.37
N THR A 129 -18.74 -6.40 -0.75
CA THR A 129 -19.26 -5.74 -1.95
C THR A 129 -19.48 -4.25 -1.72
N LYS A 130 -19.54 -3.47 -2.81
CA LYS A 130 -19.95 -2.07 -2.77
C LYS A 130 -21.32 -1.88 -2.10
N GLU A 131 -22.29 -2.75 -2.39
CA GLU A 131 -23.63 -2.66 -1.82
C GLU A 131 -23.62 -2.87 -0.29
N GLU A 132 -22.83 -3.82 0.21
CA GLU A 132 -22.64 -4.02 1.65
C GLU A 132 -21.96 -2.82 2.31
N TYR A 133 -20.91 -2.28 1.67
CA TYR A 133 -20.24 -1.06 2.13
C TYR A 133 -21.22 0.11 2.26
N GLU A 134 -22.01 0.40 1.23
CA GLU A 134 -22.98 1.51 1.22
C GLU A 134 -24.04 1.36 2.33
N LYS A 135 -24.51 0.14 2.58
CA LYS A 135 -25.44 -0.15 3.68
C LYS A 135 -24.82 0.05 5.06
N LEU A 136 -23.57 -0.37 5.24
CA LEU A 136 -22.85 -0.26 6.50
C LEU A 136 -22.48 1.19 6.80
N VAL A 137 -21.98 1.95 5.82
CA VAL A 137 -21.61 3.37 5.98
C VAL A 137 -22.79 4.22 6.47
N ALA A 138 -24.03 3.87 6.13
CA ALA A 138 -25.21 4.57 6.66
C ALA A 138 -25.31 4.56 8.20
N LYS A 139 -24.64 3.62 8.88
CA LYS A 139 -24.58 3.50 10.35
C LYS A 139 -23.39 4.24 10.99
N GLN A 140 -22.53 4.88 10.18
CA GLN A 140 -21.31 5.59 10.58
C GLN A 140 -21.34 6.19 11.99
N GLU A 141 -20.30 5.91 12.76
CA GLU A 141 -19.97 6.56 14.03
C GLU A 141 -18.67 7.36 13.88
N GLY A 142 -18.68 8.61 14.36
CA GLY A 142 -17.54 9.51 14.20
C GLY A 142 -17.32 9.99 12.76
N ASN A 143 -16.19 10.62 12.53
CA ASN A 143 -15.77 11.13 11.23
C ASN A 143 -15.04 10.05 10.43
N SER A 144 -15.21 10.09 9.10
CA SER A 144 -14.41 9.26 8.20
C SER A 144 -12.97 9.74 8.19
N ILE A 145 -12.05 8.80 8.00
CA ILE A 145 -10.61 9.08 7.87
C ILE A 145 -10.22 8.84 6.41
N GLN A 146 -9.54 9.81 5.83
CA GLN A 146 -8.97 9.74 4.49
C GLN A 146 -7.45 9.84 4.57
N LYS A 147 -6.74 8.99 3.83
CA LYS A 147 -5.28 9.01 3.77
C LYS A 147 -4.75 8.37 2.50
N MET A 148 -3.56 8.81 2.09
CA MET A 148 -2.72 8.11 1.12
C MET A 148 -1.72 7.23 1.89
N ARG A 149 -1.75 5.92 1.67
CA ARG A 149 -0.78 4.97 2.20
C ARG A 149 0.24 4.60 1.13
N TYR A 150 1.51 4.86 1.41
CA TYR A 150 2.64 4.42 0.61
C TYR A 150 3.30 3.24 1.32
N GLN A 151 3.17 2.04 0.75
CA GLN A 151 3.72 0.82 1.32
C GLN A 151 4.98 0.39 0.56
N LEU A 152 6.06 0.17 1.30
CA LEU A 152 7.39 -0.12 0.79
C LEU A 152 7.98 -1.31 1.55
N LEU A 153 8.77 -2.15 0.87
CA LEU A 153 9.64 -3.11 1.54
C LEU A 153 11.00 -2.43 1.82
N VAL A 154 11.34 -2.26 3.10
CA VAL A 154 12.59 -1.63 3.54
C VAL A 154 13.29 -2.58 4.49
N ASP A 155 14.49 -3.01 4.15
CA ASP A 155 15.32 -3.92 4.95
C ASP A 155 14.58 -5.20 5.41
N GLY A 156 13.63 -5.69 4.59
CA GLY A 156 12.84 -6.90 4.86
C GLY A 156 11.49 -6.63 5.54
N GLU A 157 11.22 -5.40 5.98
CA GLU A 157 9.96 -5.03 6.64
C GLU A 157 9.02 -4.25 5.71
N LEU A 158 7.72 -4.49 5.83
CA LEU A 158 6.71 -3.66 5.16
C LEU A 158 6.48 -2.38 5.96
N VAL A 159 7.01 -1.28 5.43
CA VAL A 159 6.85 0.05 5.99
C VAL A 159 5.67 0.73 5.30
N ALA A 160 4.66 1.12 6.08
CA ALA A 160 3.55 1.92 5.62
C ALA A 160 3.73 3.38 6.04
N ILE A 161 3.83 4.29 5.06
CA ILE A 161 3.81 5.73 5.28
C ILE A 161 2.41 6.24 4.99
N ASP A 162 1.72 6.72 6.02
CA ASP A 162 0.38 7.27 5.93
C ASP A 162 0.41 8.79 5.95
N LEU A 163 -0.11 9.42 4.89
CA LEU A 163 -0.34 10.85 4.81
C LEU A 163 -1.84 11.12 4.89
N PHE A 164 -2.29 11.72 5.99
CA PHE A 164 -3.71 11.97 6.23
C PHE A 164 -4.21 13.19 5.46
N GLU A 165 -5.47 13.13 5.06
CA GLU A 165 -6.17 14.15 4.27
C GLU A 165 -7.42 14.66 5.02
N GLY A 166 -8.04 15.72 4.49
CA GLY A 166 -9.27 16.29 5.02
C GLY A 166 -9.08 16.84 6.45
N ASP A 167 -9.97 16.45 7.36
CA ASP A 167 -9.94 16.92 8.75
C ASP A 167 -8.68 16.52 9.54
N LEU A 168 -7.92 15.55 9.02
CA LEU A 168 -6.66 15.08 9.60
C LEU A 168 -5.43 15.53 8.80
N GLU A 169 -5.59 16.46 7.85
CA GLU A 169 -4.49 16.98 7.05
C GLU A 169 -3.34 17.51 7.93
N GLY A 170 -2.12 17.14 7.56
CA GLY A 170 -0.90 17.48 8.28
C GLY A 170 -0.45 16.43 9.31
N LEU A 171 -1.31 15.46 9.65
CA LEU A 171 -0.92 14.26 10.38
C LEU A 171 -0.25 13.26 9.42
N ALA A 172 0.83 12.61 9.86
CA ALA A 172 1.48 11.56 9.11
C ALA A 172 2.11 10.51 10.01
N TYR A 173 2.03 9.24 9.58
CA TYR A 173 2.60 8.11 10.30
C TYR A 173 3.60 7.32 9.46
N MET A 174 4.51 6.67 10.18
CA MET A 174 5.13 5.42 9.74
C MET A 174 4.58 4.30 10.61
N GLU A 175 4.12 3.23 9.99
CA GLU A 175 3.64 2.00 10.64
C GLU A 175 4.44 0.81 10.09
N ILE A 176 4.75 -0.15 10.96
CA ILE A 176 5.35 -1.44 10.60
C ILE A 176 4.60 -2.53 11.35
N GLU A 177 4.15 -3.54 10.63
CA GLU A 177 3.59 -4.78 11.17
C GLU A 177 4.69 -5.85 11.24
N PHE A 178 4.69 -6.64 12.31
CA PHE A 178 5.69 -7.67 12.58
C PHE A 178 5.03 -9.03 12.74
N LEU A 179 5.72 -10.11 12.38
CA LEU A 179 5.19 -11.47 12.55
C LEU A 179 5.06 -11.89 14.01
N ASN A 180 5.90 -11.31 14.87
CA ASN A 180 5.99 -11.69 16.27
C ASN A 180 6.55 -10.56 17.14
N MET A 181 6.43 -10.74 18.45
CA MET A 181 6.89 -9.76 19.44
C MET A 181 8.41 -9.62 19.50
N GLU A 182 9.16 -10.66 19.13
CA GLU A 182 10.62 -10.61 19.15
C GLU A 182 11.12 -9.64 18.09
N GLU A 183 10.61 -9.73 16.86
CA GLU A 183 10.87 -8.78 15.77
C GLU A 183 10.49 -7.35 16.18
N ALA A 184 9.25 -7.15 16.68
CA ALA A 184 8.78 -5.83 17.09
C ALA A 184 9.64 -5.20 18.20
N THR A 185 10.08 -6.01 19.17
CA THR A 185 10.91 -5.55 20.30
C THR A 185 12.34 -5.25 19.85
N ALA A 186 12.89 -6.04 18.93
CA ALA A 186 14.22 -5.83 18.38
C ALA A 186 14.30 -4.61 17.45
N PHE A 187 13.18 -4.20 16.84
CA PHE A 187 13.14 -3.08 15.92
C PHE A 187 13.36 -1.73 16.64
N ALA A 188 14.50 -1.10 16.35
CA ALA A 188 14.88 0.19 16.90
C ALA A 188 14.08 1.34 16.26
N THR A 189 13.62 2.28 17.09
CA THR A 189 12.95 3.50 16.61
C THR A 189 13.89 4.33 15.74
N PRO A 190 13.55 4.64 14.48
CA PRO A 190 14.44 5.40 13.60
C PRO A 190 14.62 6.85 14.05
N GLU A 191 15.83 7.39 13.93
CA GLU A 191 16.16 8.74 14.44
C GLU A 191 15.40 9.90 13.76
N TRP A 192 14.87 9.67 12.57
CA TRP A 192 14.19 10.69 11.77
C TRP A 192 12.71 10.87 12.11
N VAL A 193 12.14 9.96 12.91
CA VAL A 193 10.73 10.07 13.34
C VAL A 193 10.58 11.12 14.44
N ILE A 194 9.38 11.67 14.58
CA ILE A 194 9.09 12.69 15.61
C ILE A 194 8.91 12.04 16.98
N ALA A 195 8.11 10.97 17.04
CA ALA A 195 7.79 10.28 18.29
C ALA A 195 7.30 8.85 18.02
N ASP A 196 7.63 7.94 18.93
CA ASP A 196 6.94 6.64 19.03
C ASP A 196 5.58 6.86 19.71
N VAL A 197 4.52 6.49 19.00
CA VAL A 197 3.12 6.64 19.44
C VAL A 197 2.40 5.28 19.44
N THR A 198 3.16 4.19 19.48
CA THR A 198 2.65 2.82 19.44
C THR A 198 1.57 2.58 20.51
N ASP A 199 1.83 3.02 21.74
CA ASP A 199 0.93 2.81 22.88
C ASP A 199 -0.01 4.00 23.16
N ASP A 200 0.13 5.11 22.41
CA ASP A 200 -0.69 6.29 22.63
C ASP A 200 -2.04 6.16 21.91
N VAL A 201 -3.06 5.80 22.69
CA VAL A 201 -4.45 5.63 22.24
C VAL A 201 -4.97 6.86 21.47
N ARG A 202 -4.47 8.06 21.74
CA ARG A 202 -4.91 9.30 21.07
C ARG A 202 -4.58 9.30 19.57
N TYR A 203 -3.53 8.58 19.18
CA TYR A 203 -3.06 8.47 17.79
C TYR A 203 -3.61 7.22 17.08
N LYS A 204 -4.37 6.36 17.77
CA LYS A 204 -5.07 5.25 17.12
C LYS A 204 -6.22 5.79 16.26
N ASN A 205 -6.42 5.19 15.09
CA ASN A 205 -7.39 5.68 14.09
C ASN A 205 -8.82 5.82 14.65
N GLY A 206 -9.29 4.89 15.49
CA GLY A 206 -10.60 5.00 16.13
C GLY A 206 -10.72 6.18 17.13
N HIS A 207 -9.61 6.66 17.69
CA HIS A 207 -9.60 7.89 18.48
C HIS A 207 -9.62 9.14 17.58
N LEU A 208 -8.79 9.16 16.53
CA LEU A 208 -8.76 10.25 15.55
C LEU A 208 -10.12 10.47 14.89
N ALA A 209 -10.82 9.39 14.53
CA ALA A 209 -12.16 9.45 13.95
C ALA A 209 -13.18 10.14 14.88
N ARG A 210 -13.01 10.02 16.20
CA ARG A 210 -13.94 10.62 17.18
C ARG A 210 -13.56 12.04 17.57
N TYR A 211 -12.27 12.32 17.66
CA TYR A 211 -11.77 13.52 18.35
C TYR A 211 -10.82 14.38 17.52
N GLY A 212 -10.45 13.93 16.32
CA GLY A 212 -9.48 14.62 15.46
C GLY A 212 -8.03 14.43 15.92
N ILE A 213 -7.15 15.25 15.36
CA ILE A 213 -5.72 15.28 15.71
C ILE A 213 -5.57 15.65 17.20
N PRO A 214 -4.80 14.89 18.01
CA PRO A 214 -4.58 15.22 19.41
C PRO A 214 -3.98 16.62 19.54
N LYS A 215 -4.54 17.45 20.43
CA LYS A 215 -3.92 18.71 20.78
C LYS A 215 -2.69 18.40 21.63
N LEU A 216 -1.52 18.94 21.23
CA LEU A 216 -0.35 18.93 22.11
C LEU A 216 -0.74 19.71 23.38
N ASP A 217 -0.66 19.06 24.53
CA ASP A 217 -0.81 19.74 25.81
C ASP A 217 0.27 20.84 25.86
N ARG A 218 -0.18 22.10 25.94
CA ARG A 218 0.69 23.27 26.08
C ARG A 218 1.01 23.54 27.54
#